data_AF-A0A0U1NZA2-F1
#
_entry.id   AF-A0A0U1NZA2-F1
#
_cell.length_a   1.000
_cell.length_b   1.000
_cell.length_c   1.000
_cell.angle_alpha   90.00
_cell.angle_beta   90.00
_cell.angle_gamma   90.00
#
_symmetry.space_group_name_H-M   'P 1'
#
loop_
_entity.id
_entity.type
_entity.pdbx_description
1 polymer ?
#
loop_
_entity_poly.entity_id
_entity_poly.type
_entity_poly.pdbx_seq_one_letter_code
_entity_poly.pdbx_strand_id
1 'polypeptide(L)'
;MGTVSVDMLKFKKKLSTIEQFAIKDFLFKWVGEPIEGLDDFLPLEYTEGVFAKMETKLVPGLLIHGDEHFRYATITESNQIVIAVLDSNEELKHRIISLDELLIM
;
A
#
# COMPACT_ATOMS: atom_id res chain seq x y z
N MET A 1 11.21 17.27 1.59
CA MET A 1 10.05 16.55 2.17
C MET A 1 8.87 17.51 2.18
N GLY A 2 7.92 17.34 1.26
CA GLY A 2 6.70 18.15 1.20
C GLY A 2 5.52 17.30 1.68
N THR A 3 4.74 17.81 2.63
CA THR A 3 3.48 17.20 3.06
C THR A 3 2.43 17.45 1.98
N VAL A 4 2.08 16.42 1.22
CA VAL A 4 1.00 16.51 0.22
C VAL A 4 -0.32 16.17 0.91
N SER A 5 -1.26 17.11 0.90
CA SER A 5 -2.61 16.85 1.39
C SER A 5 -3.29 15.78 0.53
N VAL A 6 -3.94 14.82 1.19
CA VAL A 6 -4.66 13.71 0.56
C VAL A 6 -5.70 14.17 -0.47
N ASP A 7 -6.23 15.40 -0.30
CA ASP A 7 -7.17 16.06 -1.22
C ASP A 7 -6.55 16.42 -2.59
N MET A 8 -5.24 16.65 -2.64
CA MET A 8 -4.51 16.85 -3.90
C MET A 8 -4.19 15.54 -4.62
N LEU A 9 -4.29 14.40 -3.93
CA LEU A 9 -4.04 13.09 -4.51
C LEU A 9 -5.33 12.58 -5.16
N LYS A 10 -5.41 12.72 -6.49
CA LYS A 10 -6.48 12.07 -7.24
C LYS A 10 -6.25 10.57 -7.25
N PHE A 11 -7.09 9.82 -6.56
CA PHE A 11 -7.01 8.37 -6.54
C PHE A 11 -7.60 7.76 -7.80
N LYS A 12 -6.98 6.69 -8.30
CA LYS A 12 -7.56 5.93 -9.40
C LYS A 12 -8.82 5.22 -8.93
N LYS A 13 -9.86 5.30 -9.75
CA LYS A 13 -11.11 4.55 -9.53
C LYS A 13 -10.95 3.05 -9.78
N LYS A 14 -9.96 2.67 -10.60
CA LYS A 14 -9.62 1.28 -10.92
C LYS A 14 -8.10 1.14 -11.00
N LEU A 15 -7.58 0.05 -10.44
CA LEU A 15 -6.17 -0.32 -10.61
C LEU A 15 -6.07 -1.39 -11.68
N SER A 16 -5.16 -1.19 -12.62
CA SER A 16 -4.78 -2.20 -13.60
C SER A 16 -4.07 -3.36 -12.92
N THR A 17 -4.01 -4.53 -13.57
CA THR A 17 -3.29 -5.69 -13.04
C THR A 17 -1.82 -5.37 -12.72
N ILE A 18 -1.18 -4.54 -13.54
CA ILE A 18 0.21 -4.07 -13.31
C ILE A 18 0.31 -3.24 -12.02
N GLU A 19 -0.68 -2.41 -11.74
CA GLU A 19 -0.71 -1.54 -10.56
C GLU A 19 -0.97 -2.36 -9.29
N GLN A 20 -1.90 -3.30 -9.35
CA GLN A 20 -2.13 -4.27 -8.28
C GLN A 20 -0.86 -5.09 -8.01
N PHE A 21 -0.16 -5.51 -9.07
CA PHE A 21 1.11 -6.23 -8.95
C PHE A 21 2.21 -5.35 -8.34
N ALA A 22 2.33 -4.09 -8.75
CA ALA A 22 3.31 -3.16 -8.20
C ALA A 22 3.08 -2.89 -6.71
N ILE A 23 1.82 -2.76 -6.27
CA ILE A 23 1.48 -2.69 -4.84
C ILE A 23 1.90 -3.96 -4.10
N LYS A 24 1.57 -5.13 -4.65
CA LYS A 24 1.95 -6.43 -4.07
C LYS A 24 3.47 -6.55 -3.93
N ASP A 25 4.21 -6.29 -5.00
CA ASP A 25 5.68 -6.35 -5.04
C ASP A 25 6.30 -5.37 -4.05
N PHE A 26 5.78 -4.14 -3.98
CA PHE A 26 6.25 -3.14 -3.03
C PHE A 26 6.00 -3.54 -1.59
N LEU A 27 4.78 -3.98 -1.26
CA LEU A 27 4.44 -4.43 0.09
C LEU A 27 5.28 -5.65 0.50
N PHE A 28 5.57 -6.54 -0.45
CA PHE A 28 6.45 -7.68 -0.24
C PHE A 28 7.88 -7.24 0.09
N LYS A 29 8.47 -6.35 -0.71
CA LYS A 29 9.78 -5.75 -0.43
C LYS A 29 9.81 -4.97 0.88
N TRP A 30 8.71 -4.31 1.22
CA TRP A 30 8.63 -3.44 2.39
C TRP A 30 8.40 -4.21 3.71
N VAL A 31 7.61 -5.28 3.71
CA VAL A 31 7.42 -6.14 4.89
C VAL A 31 8.68 -6.97 5.20
N GLY A 32 9.58 -7.12 4.22
CA GLY A 32 10.77 -7.95 4.29
C GLY A 32 10.42 -9.39 3.89
N GLU A 33 11.21 -9.98 3.01
CA GLU A 33 10.99 -11.34 2.46
C GLU A 33 10.66 -12.37 3.56
N PRO A 34 9.44 -12.91 3.59
CA PRO A 34 9.14 -14.11 4.32
C PRO A 34 9.68 -15.30 3.53
N ILE A 35 10.11 -16.32 4.26
CA ILE A 35 10.69 -17.57 3.74
C ILE A 35 9.63 -18.40 2.96
N GLU A 36 8.36 -18.02 3.01
CA GLU A 36 7.23 -18.75 2.41
C GLU A 36 6.39 -17.84 1.49
N GLY A 37 6.36 -18.19 0.20
CA GLY A 37 5.30 -17.92 -0.79
C GLY A 37 4.58 -16.56 -0.81
N LEU A 38 4.80 -15.81 -1.90
CA LEU A 38 4.20 -14.50 -2.22
C LEU A 38 2.65 -14.45 -2.18
N ASP A 39 1.97 -15.58 -2.41
CA ASP A 39 0.49 -15.67 -2.47
C ASP A 39 -0.16 -16.03 -1.12
N ASP A 40 0.59 -16.65 -0.20
CA ASP A 40 0.09 -17.12 1.11
C ASP A 40 0.30 -16.06 2.21
N PHE A 41 1.37 -15.26 2.10
CA PHE A 41 1.77 -14.31 3.15
C PHE A 41 0.93 -13.02 3.18
N LEU A 42 0.39 -12.59 2.04
CA LEU A 42 -0.29 -11.32 1.87
C LEU A 42 -1.62 -11.50 1.12
N PRO A 43 -2.70 -11.94 1.79
CA PRO A 43 -4.03 -11.97 1.20
C PRO A 43 -4.55 -10.53 1.08
N LEU A 44 -4.08 -9.85 0.04
CA LEU A 44 -4.54 -8.53 -0.37
C LEU A 44 -5.76 -8.69 -1.26
N GLU A 45 -6.86 -8.12 -0.80
CA GLU A 45 -8.09 -8.04 -1.57
C GLU A 45 -8.22 -6.69 -2.26
N TYR A 46 -8.46 -6.79 -3.57
CA TYR A 46 -8.80 -5.65 -4.37
C TYR A 46 -10.25 -5.28 -4.13
N THR A 47 -10.47 -4.07 -3.60
CA THR A 47 -11.80 -3.52 -3.37
C THR A 47 -11.98 -2.24 -4.18
N GLU A 48 -13.04 -2.21 -4.98
CA GLU A 48 -13.48 -1.03 -5.73
C GLU A 48 -14.55 -0.30 -4.91
N GLY A 49 -14.15 0.79 -4.24
CA GLY A 49 -15.06 1.64 -3.49
C GLY A 49 -15.16 3.04 -4.10
N VAL A 50 -14.97 4.07 -3.28
CA VAL A 50 -14.80 5.47 -3.72
C VAL A 50 -13.54 5.62 -4.60
N PHE A 51 -12.52 4.82 -4.28
CA PHE A 51 -11.30 4.64 -5.06
C PHE A 51 -10.91 3.16 -5.02
N ALA A 52 -10.03 2.75 -5.93
CA ALA A 52 -9.52 1.40 -5.98
C ALA A 52 -8.37 1.22 -4.97
N LYS A 53 -8.51 0.23 -4.10
CA LYS A 53 -7.54 -0.05 -3.04
C LYS A 53 -7.32 -1.55 -2.88
N MET A 54 -6.13 -1.90 -2.44
CA MET A 54 -5.76 -3.22 -1.96
C MET A 54 -5.72 -3.16 -0.44
N GLU A 55 -6.62 -3.89 0.20
CA GLU A 55 -6.69 -4.00 1.66
C GLU A 55 -6.32 -5.41 2.09
N THR A 56 -5.70 -5.57 3.25
CA THR A 56 -5.42 -6.90 3.79
C THR A 56 -6.65 -7.41 4.54
N LYS A 57 -7.02 -8.67 4.30
CA LYS A 57 -8.03 -9.35 5.12
C LYS A 57 -7.48 -9.93 6.42
N LEU A 58 -6.17 -9.87 6.64
CA LEU A 58 -5.58 -10.27 7.91
C LEU A 58 -6.00 -9.25 8.97
N VAL A 59 -6.78 -9.69 9.96
CA VAL A 59 -7.08 -8.93 11.18
C VAL A 59 -6.12 -9.45 12.25
N PRO A 60 -5.28 -8.60 12.87
CA PRO A 60 -5.46 -7.15 13.10
C PRO A 60 -4.88 -6.19 12.02
N GLY A 61 -4.27 -6.71 10.96
CA GLY A 61 -3.55 -5.96 9.92
C GLY A 61 -2.14 -6.53 9.78
N LEU A 62 -1.55 -6.49 8.58
CA LEU A 62 -0.17 -6.95 8.38
C LEU A 62 0.78 -6.04 9.17
N LEU A 63 1.55 -6.62 10.11
CA LEU A 63 2.61 -5.90 10.82
C LEU A 63 3.75 -5.59 9.84
N ILE A 64 3.96 -4.32 9.56
CA ILE A 64 5.06 -3.77 8.78
C ILE A 64 5.99 -3.05 9.76
N HIS A 65 7.30 -3.23 9.63
CA HIS A 65 8.29 -2.51 10.45
C HIS A 65 8.09 -2.66 11.97
N GLY A 66 7.68 -3.85 12.42
CA GLY A 66 7.59 -4.23 13.84
C GLY A 66 6.34 -3.74 14.56
N ASP A 67 5.91 -2.50 14.33
CA ASP A 67 4.85 -1.82 15.10
C ASP A 67 3.82 -1.07 14.23
N GLU A 68 4.01 -1.01 12.90
CA GLU A 68 3.06 -0.35 12.00
C GLU A 68 2.10 -1.38 11.38
N HIS A 69 0.80 -1.25 11.61
CA HIS A 69 -0.20 -2.13 11.01
C HIS A 69 -0.67 -1.59 9.66
N PHE A 70 -0.40 -2.32 8.59
CA PHE A 70 -0.94 -2.03 7.27
C PHE A 70 -2.48 -2.10 7.26
N ARG A 71 -3.10 -1.06 6.72
CA ARG A 71 -4.55 -0.99 6.48
C ARG A 71 -4.89 -1.20 5.02
N TYR A 72 -4.35 -0.36 4.14
CA TYR A 72 -4.60 -0.44 2.71
C TYR A 72 -3.52 0.26 1.90
N ALA A 73 -3.40 -0.14 0.64
CA ALA A 73 -2.61 0.53 -0.37
C ALA A 73 -3.50 0.92 -1.56
N THR A 74 -3.19 2.02 -2.20
CA THR A 74 -3.88 2.49 -3.41
C THR A 74 -2.88 3.20 -4.32
N ILE A 75 -3.27 3.47 -5.56
CA ILE A 75 -2.46 4.26 -6.49
C ILE A 75 -3.25 5.49 -6.94
N THR A 76 -2.55 6.61 -7.03
CA THR A 76 -3.07 7.86 -7.60
C THR A 76 -3.02 7.86 -9.12
N GLU A 77 -3.76 8.78 -9.74
CA GLU A 77 -3.70 9.02 -11.19
C GLU A 77 -2.28 9.41 -11.64
N SER A 78 -1.49 10.01 -10.75
CA SER A 78 -0.09 10.34 -10.94
C SER A 78 0.87 9.15 -10.79
N ASN A 79 0.34 7.92 -10.73
CA ASN A 79 1.11 6.69 -10.50
C ASN A 79 1.96 6.76 -9.20
N GLN A 80 1.38 7.29 -8.12
CA GLN A 80 2.01 7.25 -6.80
C GLN A 80 1.29 6.24 -5.93
N ILE A 81 2.03 5.34 -5.31
CA ILE A 81 1.51 4.37 -4.35
C ILE A 81 1.29 5.08 -3.02
N VAL A 82 0.07 5.06 -2.53
CA VAL A 82 -0.30 5.60 -1.22
C VAL A 82 -0.61 4.42 -0.32
N ILE A 83 0.08 4.34 0.81
CA ILE A 83 -0.06 3.25 1.76
C ILE A 83 -0.45 3.82 3.11
N ALA A 84 -1.57 3.35 3.61
CA ALA A 84 -2.06 3.66 4.93
C ALA A 84 -1.57 2.60 5.91
N VAL A 85 -0.78 3.04 6.88
CA VAL A 85 -0.33 2.25 8.02
C VAL A 85 -0.83 2.88 9.30
N LEU A 86 -1.20 2.07 10.27
CA LEU A 86 -1.60 2.48 11.60
C LEU A 86 -0.39 2.30 12.52
N ASP A 87 0.05 3.37 13.15
CA ASP A 87 1.11 3.31 14.17
C ASP A 87 0.60 2.67 15.47
N SER A 88 1.49 2.29 16.38
CA SER A 88 1.13 1.80 17.73
C SER A 88 0.29 2.79 18.53
N ASN A 89 0.34 4.08 18.17
CA ASN A 89 -0.51 5.13 18.72
C ASN A 89 -1.92 5.21 18.10
N GLU A 90 -2.32 4.22 17.30
CA GLU A 90 -3.57 4.21 16.52
C GLU A 90 -3.69 5.37 15.50
N GLU A 91 -2.58 6.07 15.24
CA GLU A 91 -2.52 7.15 14.27
C GLU A 91 -2.42 6.59 12.85
N LEU A 92 -3.37 6.95 12.00
CA LEU A 92 -3.34 6.59 10.58
C LEU A 92 -2.34 7.47 9.84
N LYS A 93 -1.21 6.87 9.44
CA LYS A 93 -0.17 7.52 8.66
C LYS A 93 -0.27 7.08 7.20
N HIS A 94 -0.26 8.05 6.29
CA HIS A 94 -0.20 7.80 4.85
C HIS A 94 1.22 8.02 4.35
N ARG A 95 1.83 6.97 3.80
CA ARG A 95 3.10 7.07 3.08
C ARG A 95 2.80 7.13 1.59
N ILE A 96 3.33 8.14 0.92
CA ILE A 96 3.20 8.33 -0.52
C ILE A 96 4.56 8.01 -1.13
N ILE A 97 4.62 6.97 -1.94
CA ILE A 97 5.82 6.57 -2.70
C ILE A 97 5.51 6.79 -4.17
N SER A 98 6.36 7.55 -4.86
CA SER A 98 6.22 7.70 -6.31
C SER A 98 6.78 6.45 -6.99
N LEU A 99 6.07 5.88 -7.98
CA LEU A 99 6.61 4.71 -8.73
C LEU A 99 7.96 5.03 -9.39
N ASP A 100 8.21 6.30 -9.71
CA ASP A 100 9.48 6.77 -10.28
C ASP A 100 10.69 6.46 -9.35
N GLU A 101 10.49 6.52 -8.03
CA GLU A 101 11.55 6.18 -7.06
C GLU A 101 11.81 4.67 -6.98
N LEU A 102 10.87 3.82 -7.42
CA LEU A 102 11.05 2.36 -7.43
C LEU A 102 11.86 1.85 -8.62
N LEU A 103 12.04 2.65 -9.67
CA LEU A 103 12.78 2.28 -10.88
C LEU A 103 14.29 2.51 -10.77
N ILE A 104 14.77 3.12 -9.68
CA ILE A 104 16.18 3.47 -9.46
C ILE A 104 16.86 2.52 -8.43
N MET A 105 16.19 1.43 -8.05
CA MET A 105 16.72 0.46 -7.07
C MET A 105 17.17 -0.84 -7.70
#